data_AF-A0AAU0W2C1-F1
#
_entry.id   AF-A0AAU0W2C1-F1
#
_cell.length_a   1.000
_cell.length_b   1.000
_cell.length_c   1.000
_cell.angle_alpha   90.00
_cell.angle_beta   90.00
_cell.angle_gamma   90.00
#
_symmetry.space_group_name_H-M   'P 1'
#
loop_
_entity.id
_entity.type
_entity.pdbx_description
1 polymer ?
#
loop_
_entity_poly.entity_id
_entity_poly.type
_entity_poly.pdbx_seq_one_letter_code
_entity_poly.pdbx_strand_id
1 'polypeptide(L)'
;MRGVIGYGLEVACLRTGRRLDRAAQVKYLATWPRLGDAVQASDALLRAPQWVNATVTGIAANTCAWRSGEPARSLGCLPKDDAEACADELIARYGELRALRLIEDLRASALPGRAPAAAAARTVDPRR
;
A
#
# COMPACT_ATOMS: atom_id res chain seq x y z
N MET A 1 20.65 -13.27 20.49
CA MET A 1 19.66 -14.14 21.16
C MET A 1 18.35 -14.06 20.38
N ARG A 2 17.82 -15.20 19.96
CA ARG A 2 16.60 -15.30 19.13
C ARG A 2 15.37 -15.04 20.00
N GLY A 3 14.51 -14.10 19.60
CA GLY A 3 13.20 -13.88 20.23
C GLY A 3 12.19 -14.93 19.77
N VAL A 4 12.34 -16.17 20.24
CA VAL A 4 11.37 -17.25 19.98
C VAL A 4 10.24 -17.11 21.00
N ILE A 5 9.06 -16.74 20.53
CA ILE A 5 7.82 -16.80 21.32
C ILE A 5 7.23 -18.20 21.11
N GLY A 6 7.46 -19.12 22.06
CA GLY A 6 6.77 -20.43 22.19
C GLY A 6 6.82 -21.41 21.01
N TYR A 7 7.31 -22.64 21.26
CA TYR A 7 7.32 -23.79 20.32
C TYR A 7 8.22 -23.70 19.06
N GLY A 8 9.05 -22.68 18.91
CA GLY A 8 9.96 -22.58 17.75
C GLY A 8 9.26 -22.20 16.45
N LEU A 9 8.06 -21.61 16.54
CA LEU A 9 7.34 -21.10 15.38
C LEU A 9 7.85 -19.69 15.01
N GLU A 10 8.10 -19.48 13.72
CA GLU A 10 8.39 -18.16 13.16
C GLU A 10 7.14 -17.61 12.45
N VAL A 11 6.74 -16.37 12.77
CA VAL A 11 5.49 -15.77 12.29
C VAL A 11 5.76 -14.40 11.68
N ALA A 12 5.25 -14.19 10.46
CA ALA A 12 5.15 -12.87 9.85
C ALA A 12 3.68 -12.51 9.59
N CYS A 13 3.33 -11.27 9.89
CA CYS A 13 1.98 -10.76 9.68
C CYS A 13 1.98 -9.81 8.48
N LEU A 14 1.47 -10.27 7.34
CA LEU A 14 1.23 -9.40 6.18
C LEU A 14 -0.15 -8.75 6.30
N ARG A 15 -0.16 -7.45 6.59
CA ARG A 15 -1.39 -6.65 6.62
C ARG A 15 -1.66 -6.05 5.25
N THR A 16 -2.65 -6.60 4.57
CA THR A 16 -3.07 -6.22 3.21
C THR A 16 -4.49 -5.63 3.25
N GLY A 17 -4.71 -4.54 2.51
CA GLY A 17 -6.06 -4.05 2.21
C GLY A 17 -6.77 -4.89 1.14
N ARG A 18 -7.84 -4.35 0.57
CA ARG A 18 -8.56 -4.98 -0.54
C ARG A 18 -7.73 -4.88 -1.82
N ARG A 19 -7.37 -6.03 -2.41
CA ARG A 19 -6.60 -6.10 -3.65
C ARG A 19 -7.53 -5.83 -4.83
N LEU A 20 -7.34 -4.69 -5.47
CA LEU A 20 -8.08 -4.23 -6.64
C LEU A 20 -7.08 -3.73 -7.67
N ASP A 21 -7.45 -3.75 -8.95
CA ASP A 21 -6.59 -3.21 -10.01
C ASP A 21 -6.37 -1.71 -9.87
N ARG A 22 -7.36 -1.00 -9.30
CA ARG A 22 -7.30 0.44 -9.00
C ARG A 22 -8.04 0.80 -7.71
N ALA A 23 -7.73 1.98 -7.17
CA ALA A 23 -8.41 2.53 -6.01
C ALA A 23 -9.85 2.95 -6.36
N ALA A 24 -10.82 2.10 -6.05
CA ALA A 24 -12.23 2.32 -6.40
C ALA A 24 -13.02 3.19 -5.39
N GLN A 25 -12.40 3.63 -4.27
CA GLN A 25 -13.04 4.43 -3.22
C GLN A 25 -12.01 5.38 -2.61
N VAL A 26 -12.45 6.54 -2.10
CA VAL A 26 -11.56 7.57 -1.51
C VAL A 26 -10.66 7.03 -0.39
N LYS A 27 -11.18 6.19 0.51
CA LYS A 27 -10.38 5.56 1.59
C LYS A 27 -9.21 4.71 1.08
N TYR A 28 -9.26 4.25 -0.17
CA TYR A 28 -8.22 3.46 -0.78
C TYR A 28 -7.02 4.32 -1.21
N LEU A 29 -7.15 5.64 -1.32
CA LEU A 29 -5.98 6.53 -1.47
C LEU A 29 -4.96 6.31 -0.36
N ALA A 30 -5.41 6.01 0.86
CA ALA A 30 -4.52 5.77 2.00
C ALA A 30 -4.14 4.29 2.24
N THR A 31 -4.89 3.35 1.66
CA THR A 31 -4.84 1.93 2.08
C THR A 31 -4.73 0.92 0.95
N TRP A 32 -4.80 1.35 -0.30
CA TRP A 32 -4.77 0.46 -1.46
C TRP A 32 -3.44 -0.30 -1.56
N PRO A 33 -3.50 -1.64 -1.60
CA PRO A 33 -2.37 -2.47 -2.00
C PRO A 33 -2.50 -2.86 -3.49
N ARG A 34 -1.45 -2.67 -4.29
CA ARG A 34 -1.37 -3.35 -5.59
C ARG A 34 -1.23 -4.86 -5.34
N LEU A 35 -1.92 -5.70 -6.10
CA LEU A 35 -1.78 -7.16 -6.03
C LEU A 35 -0.31 -7.61 -6.17
N GLY A 36 0.42 -7.03 -7.13
CA GLY A 36 1.83 -7.36 -7.35
C GLY A 36 2.74 -7.05 -6.16
N ASP A 37 2.44 -5.99 -5.40
CA ASP A 37 3.23 -5.60 -4.23
C ASP A 37 2.99 -6.58 -3.07
N ALA A 38 1.76 -7.05 -2.92
CA ALA A 38 1.44 -8.09 -1.95
C ALA A 38 2.09 -9.43 -2.28
N VAL A 39 2.20 -9.79 -3.57
CA VAL A 39 2.92 -10.99 -4.02
C VAL A 39 4.42 -10.86 -3.75
N GLN A 40 5.03 -9.72 -4.06
CA GLN A 40 6.45 -9.47 -3.76
C GLN A 40 6.73 -9.54 -2.26
N ALA A 41 5.85 -8.94 -1.43
CA ALA A 41 5.96 -9.01 0.02
C ALA A 41 5.86 -10.45 0.55
N SER A 42 4.93 -11.25 0.01
CA SER A 42 4.83 -12.67 0.35
C SER A 42 6.07 -13.46 -0.06
N ASP A 43 6.59 -13.27 -1.29
CA ASP A 43 7.80 -13.95 -1.76
C ASP A 43 9.04 -13.56 -0.94
N ALA A 44 9.19 -12.27 -0.62
CA ALA A 44 10.29 -11.77 0.20
C ALA A 44 10.25 -12.33 1.64
N LEU A 45 9.06 -12.41 2.24
CA LEU A 45 8.88 -13.04 3.55
C LEU A 45 9.24 -14.53 3.52
N LEU A 46 8.86 -15.26 2.48
CA LEU A 46 9.19 -16.68 2.33
C LEU A 46 10.68 -16.95 2.11
N ARG A 47 11.41 -15.99 1.51
CA ARG A 47 12.86 -16.10 1.26
C ARG A 47 13.72 -15.53 2.39
N ALA A 48 13.13 -14.87 3.39
CA ALA A 48 13.89 -14.25 4.46
C ALA A 48 14.60 -15.34 5.31
N PRO A 49 15.93 -15.25 5.51
CA PRO A 49 16.71 -16.26 6.22
C PRO A 49 16.41 -16.33 7.73
N GLN A 50 15.72 -15.33 8.27
CA GLN A 50 15.25 -15.27 9.65
C GLN A 50 14.02 -14.36 9.72
N TRP A 51 12.98 -14.81 10.41
CA TRP A 51 11.74 -14.06 10.50
C TRP A 51 11.84 -13.16 11.73
N VAL A 52 12.09 -11.88 11.49
CA VAL A 52 11.78 -10.86 12.50
C VAL A 52 10.26 -10.93 12.67
N ASN A 53 9.74 -10.95 13.91
CA ASN A 53 8.30 -10.82 14.17
C ASN A 53 7.80 -9.47 13.61
N ALA A 54 7.57 -9.42 12.30
CA ALA A 54 7.44 -8.20 11.52
C ALA A 54 6.01 -8.11 11.02
N THR A 55 5.39 -6.97 11.32
CA THR A 55 4.14 -6.59 10.67
C THR A 55 4.50 -5.84 9.40
N VAL A 56 4.39 -6.52 8.27
CA VAL A 56 4.61 -5.91 6.95
C VAL A 56 3.27 -5.36 6.48
N THR A 57 3.23 -4.07 6.15
CA THR A 57 2.04 -3.45 5.58
C THR A 57 2.20 -3.40 4.07
N GLY A 58 1.35 -4.10 3.33
CA GLY A 58 1.37 -4.13 1.87
C GLY A 58 0.77 -2.88 1.23
N ILE A 59 0.97 -1.70 1.82
CA ILE A 59 0.48 -0.45 1.23
C ILE A 59 1.46 -0.03 0.14
N ALA A 60 0.92 0.37 -1.01
CA ALA A 60 1.70 0.86 -2.14
C ALA A 60 2.42 2.18 -1.79
N ALA A 61 3.07 2.83 -2.75
CA ALA A 61 3.79 4.08 -2.53
C ALA A 61 2.85 5.29 -2.31
N ASN A 62 1.67 5.06 -1.72
CA ASN A 62 0.60 6.05 -1.66
C ASN A 62 1.02 7.33 -0.96
N THR A 63 0.69 8.47 -1.58
CA THR A 63 0.88 9.79 -0.98
C THR A 63 0.09 9.91 0.31
N CYS A 64 -1.18 9.50 0.30
CA CYS A 64 -2.06 9.53 1.48
C CYS A 64 -1.79 8.42 2.51
N ALA A 65 -0.67 7.69 2.44
CA ALA A 65 -0.42 6.59 3.37
C ALA A 65 -0.16 7.09 4.80
N TRP A 66 -0.95 6.60 5.76
CA TRP A 66 -0.74 6.84 7.20
C TRP A 66 0.11 5.76 7.89
N ARG A 67 0.54 4.72 7.15
CA ARG A 67 1.42 3.65 7.65
C ARG A 67 2.70 3.52 6.84
N SER A 68 3.78 3.22 7.55
CA SER A 68 5.09 3.07 6.92
C SER A 68 5.16 1.77 6.16
N GLY A 69 5.61 1.85 4.90
CA GLY A 69 6.00 0.69 4.09
C GLY A 69 7.48 0.34 4.22
N GLU A 70 8.21 0.98 5.12
CA GLU A 70 9.65 0.73 5.34
C GLU A 70 9.95 -0.76 5.63
N PRO A 71 9.16 -1.49 6.45
CA PRO A 71 9.41 -2.93 6.66
C PRO A 71 9.28 -3.78 5.39
N ALA A 72 8.44 -3.38 4.44
CA ALA A 72 8.36 -4.07 3.15
C ALA A 72 9.59 -3.72 2.28
N ARG A 73 10.04 -2.46 2.32
CA ARG A 73 11.21 -1.99 1.57
C ARG A 73 12.51 -2.61 2.06
N SER A 74 12.69 -2.81 3.36
CA SER A 74 13.86 -3.49 3.92
C SER A 74 13.95 -4.96 3.49
N LEU A 75 12.81 -5.56 3.13
CA LEU A 75 12.72 -6.90 2.51
C LEU A 75 12.87 -6.87 0.98
N GLY A 76 13.17 -5.70 0.38
CA GLY A 76 13.34 -5.55 -1.07
C GLY A 76 12.05 -5.29 -1.86
N CYS A 77 10.90 -5.14 -1.20
CA CYS A 77 9.65 -4.82 -1.88
C CYS A 77 9.57 -3.31 -2.12
N LEU A 78 9.71 -2.91 -3.39
CA LEU A 78 9.66 -1.52 -3.80
C LEU A 78 8.34 -1.24 -4.55
N PRO A 79 7.26 -0.84 -3.84
CA PRO A 79 6.02 -0.47 -4.49
C PRO A 79 6.25 0.76 -5.38
N LYS A 80 5.73 0.73 -6.60
CA LYS A 80 5.93 1.80 -7.60
C LYS A 80 4.68 2.63 -7.86
N ASP A 81 3.52 2.13 -7.44
CA ASP A 81 2.25 2.81 -7.72
C ASP A 81 1.81 3.64 -6.54
N ASP A 82 1.13 4.73 -6.88
CA ASP A 82 0.46 5.61 -5.96
C ASP A 82 -1.02 5.68 -6.32
N ALA A 83 -1.87 5.40 -5.33
CA ALA A 83 -3.32 5.55 -5.48
C ALA A 83 -3.75 7.01 -5.72
N GLU A 84 -2.91 8.00 -5.40
CA GLU A 84 -3.14 9.43 -5.67
C GLU A 84 -3.51 9.70 -7.13
N ALA A 85 -3.01 8.89 -8.06
CA ALA A 85 -3.36 8.95 -9.48
C ALA A 85 -4.86 8.71 -9.77
N CYS A 86 -5.62 8.15 -8.82
CA CYS A 86 -7.07 7.93 -8.93
C CYS A 86 -7.90 9.06 -8.30
N ALA A 87 -7.28 10.08 -7.67
CA ALA A 87 -8.01 11.11 -6.91
C ALA A 87 -9.04 11.86 -7.77
N ASP A 88 -8.64 12.33 -8.96
CA ASP A 88 -9.51 13.10 -9.86
C ASP A 88 -10.70 12.26 -10.35
N GLU A 89 -10.46 10.98 -10.70
CA GLU A 89 -11.51 10.05 -11.09
C GLU A 89 -12.53 9.83 -9.95
N LEU A 90 -12.04 9.72 -8.72
CA LEU A 90 -12.89 9.53 -7.54
C LEU A 90 -13.71 10.79 -7.22
N ILE A 91 -13.16 11.98 -7.43
CA ILE A 91 -13.87 13.26 -7.30
C ILE A 91 -15.02 13.32 -8.31
N ALA A 92 -14.73 13.04 -9.58
CA ALA A 92 -15.73 13.02 -10.64
C ALA A 92 -16.85 12.00 -10.36
N ARG A 93 -16.50 10.83 -9.81
CA ARG A 93 -17.45 9.74 -9.54
C ARG A 93 -18.36 9.99 -8.33
N TYR A 94 -17.83 10.53 -7.24
CA TYR A 94 -18.54 10.60 -5.95
C TYR A 94 -19.08 12.00 -5.61
N GLY A 95 -18.85 12.98 -6.47
CA GLY A 95 -19.26 14.37 -6.27
C GLY A 95 -18.19 15.18 -5.54
N GLU A 96 -17.99 16.40 -6.02
CA GLU A 96 -16.85 17.27 -5.71
C GLU A 96 -16.69 17.53 -4.20
N LEU A 97 -17.71 18.08 -3.54
CA LEU A 97 -17.62 18.46 -2.12
C LEU A 97 -17.37 17.27 -1.18
N ARG A 98 -18.01 16.13 -1.42
CA ARG A 98 -17.90 14.96 -0.54
C ARG A 98 -16.55 14.28 -0.72
N ALA A 99 -16.09 14.13 -1.96
CA ALA A 99 -14.81 13.49 -2.25
C ALA A 99 -13.64 14.37 -1.84
N LEU A 100 -13.65 15.66 -2.20
CA LEU A 100 -12.56 16.59 -1.88
C LEU A 100 -12.27 16.63 -0.39
N ARG A 101 -13.31 16.79 0.45
CA ARG A 101 -13.10 16.89 1.89
C ARG A 101 -12.41 15.64 2.47
N LEU A 102 -12.87 14.47 2.07
CA LEU A 102 -12.27 13.21 2.49
C LEU A 102 -10.82 13.06 1.99
N ILE A 103 -10.54 13.49 0.76
CA ILE A 103 -9.19 13.45 0.18
C ILE A 103 -8.25 14.40 0.95
N GLU A 104 -8.70 15.62 1.25
CA GLU A 104 -7.96 16.58 2.06
C GLU A 104 -7.64 16.04 3.46
N ASP A 105 -8.64 15.48 4.14
CA ASP A 105 -8.45 14.88 5.46
C ASP A 105 -7.44 13.71 5.41
N LEU A 106 -7.49 12.89 4.36
CA LEU A 106 -6.52 11.80 4.15
C LEU A 106 -5.10 12.32 3.91
N ARG A 107 -4.94 13.32 3.05
CA ARG A 107 -3.64 13.98 2.78
C ARG A 107 -3.07 14.60 4.05
N ALA A 108 -3.90 15.27 4.85
CA ALA A 108 -3.49 15.86 6.13
C ALA A 108 -3.05 14.81 7.16
N SER A 109 -3.63 13.61 7.12
CA SER A 109 -3.26 12.48 8.00
C SER A 109 -2.08 11.64 7.50
N ALA A 110 -1.52 11.98 6.33
CA ALA A 110 -0.46 11.20 5.71
C ALA A 110 0.84 11.29 6.51
N LEU A 111 1.67 10.24 6.36
CA LEU A 111 3.03 10.28 6.89
C LEU A 111 3.84 11.42 6.27
N PRO A 112 4.69 12.10 7.06
CA PRO A 112 5.48 13.22 6.57
C PRO A 112 6.46 12.80 5.46
N GLY A 113 6.75 13.73 4.55
CA GLY A 113 7.71 13.52 3.46
C GLY A 113 7.23 12.59 2.35
N ARG A 114 5.95 12.21 2.33
CA ARG A 114 5.31 11.52 1.20
C ARG A 114 5.01 12.53 0.08
N ALA A 115 5.35 12.17 -1.14
CA ALA A 115 5.01 12.91 -2.34
C ALA A 115 4.47 11.94 -3.40
N PRO A 116 3.62 12.42 -4.33
CA PRO A 116 3.11 11.60 -5.40
C PRO A 116 4.23 10.92 -6.17
N ALA A 117 4.15 9.59 -6.26
CA ALA A 117 4.99 8.89 -7.21
C ALA A 117 4.62 9.40 -8.61
N ALA A 118 5.62 9.69 -9.44
CA ALA A 118 5.40 10.09 -10.83
C ALA A 118 4.44 9.07 -11.46
N ALA A 119 3.26 9.54 -11.89
CA ALA A 119 2.20 8.69 -12.39
C ALA A 119 2.75 7.83 -13.53
N ALA A 120 2.97 6.54 -13.28
CA ALA A 120 3.27 5.60 -14.34
C ALA A 120 1.96 5.47 -15.15
N ALA A 121 1.87 6.21 -16.25
CA ALA A 121 0.76 6.14 -17.18
C ALA A 121 0.54 4.67 -17.56
N ARG A 122 -0.54 4.08 -17.06
CA ARG A 122 -0.97 2.75 -17.51
C ARG A 122 -2.20 2.91 -18.37
N THR A 123 -1.96 2.82 -19.67
CA THR A 123 -2.93 2.29 -20.63
C THR A 123 -3.37 0.93 -20.13
N VAL A 124 -4.59 0.85 -19.62
CA VAL A 124 -5.29 -0.42 -19.45
C VAL A 124 -5.70 -0.85 -20.86
N ASP A 125 -5.20 -1.99 -21.30
CA ASP A 125 -5.78 -2.68 -22.46
C ASP A 125 -7.20 -3.12 -22.06
N PRO A 126 -8.25 -2.61 -22.71
CA PRO A 126 -9.63 -2.94 -22.37
C PRO A 126 -10.02 -4.40 -22.67
N ARG A 127 -9.08 -5.24 -23.13
CA ARG A 127 -9.31 -6.66 -23.50
C ARG A 127 -8.79 -7.70 -22.49
N ARG A 128 -8.48 -7.33 -21.25
CA ARG A 128 -7.97 -8.27 -20.23
C ARG A 128 -8.88 -8.42 -19.03
#